data_AF-A0A166VN62-F1
#
_entry.id   AF-A0A166VN62-F1
#
_cell.length_a   1.000
_cell.length_b   1.000
_cell.length_c   1.000
_cell.angle_alpha   90.00
_cell.angle_beta   90.00
_cell.angle_gamma   90.00
#
_symmetry.space_group_name_H-M   'P 1'
#
loop_
_entity.id
_entity.type
_entity.pdbx_description
1 polymer ?
#
loop_
_entity_poly.entity_id
_entity_poly.type
_entity_poly.pdbx_seq_one_letter_code
_entity_poly.pdbx_strand_id
1 'polypeptide(L)'
;MSFTINPRVLSVLSLAVVSVAGEWTGGYNTTSVSPGADPASKCWIKSLDSNRGLPTAVYPCTCTGGKVSADCNWYEAKLLFNAVRDADCKCATTGNLAQQPEELQKFGKSKPNAVTQCICDPAEAGKGEPGADGLLVPASNCWCPSKSLKDNSGLKEAKEGEAIMEEPAAPVDAAAVQKCSTELDNSQLVKPNVCAQLKENKSAEMTKPMQRSIPSCTIALLNEICKIN
;
A
#
# COMPACT_ATOMS: atom_id res chain seq x y z
N MET A 1 -13.70 23.79 66.29
CA MET A 1 -13.28 22.59 65.54
C MET A 1 -13.20 23.01 64.08
N SER A 2 -11.99 23.19 63.55
CA SER A 2 -11.78 23.66 62.17
C SER A 2 -11.33 22.48 61.32
N PHE A 3 -12.09 22.18 60.27
CA PHE A 3 -11.79 21.09 59.33
C PHE A 3 -10.88 21.60 58.21
N THR A 4 -9.69 21.02 58.13
CA THR A 4 -8.73 21.22 57.04
C THR A 4 -9.07 20.28 55.90
N ILE A 5 -9.55 20.80 54.76
CA ILE A 5 -9.79 20.02 53.54
C ILE A 5 -8.59 20.24 52.61
N ASN A 6 -7.76 19.20 52.47
CA ASN A 6 -6.72 19.12 51.46
C ASN A 6 -7.34 18.84 50.07
N PRO A 7 -7.11 19.66 49.03
CA PRO A 7 -7.45 19.27 47.68
C PRO A 7 -6.32 18.38 47.12
N ARG A 8 -6.65 17.11 46.87
CA ARG A 8 -5.83 16.21 46.05
C ARG A 8 -5.82 16.73 44.62
N VAL A 9 -4.65 17.12 44.13
CA VAL A 9 -4.40 17.43 42.72
C VAL A 9 -4.46 16.11 41.94
N LEU A 10 -5.58 15.87 41.27
CA LEU A 10 -5.73 14.82 40.27
C LEU A 10 -4.97 15.27 39.01
N SER A 11 -3.80 14.65 38.77
CA SER A 11 -3.11 14.70 37.48
C SER A 11 -4.01 14.10 36.40
N VAL A 12 -4.68 14.98 35.64
CA VAL A 12 -5.30 14.62 34.38
C VAL A 12 -4.19 14.57 33.33
N LEU A 13 -3.60 13.39 33.16
CA LEU A 13 -2.78 13.05 32.00
C LEU A 13 -3.70 13.00 30.78
N SER A 14 -3.84 14.15 30.12
CA SER A 14 -4.45 14.27 28.80
C SER A 14 -3.56 13.52 27.81
N LEU A 15 -3.85 12.24 27.56
CA LEU A 15 -3.40 11.52 26.37
C LEU A 15 -4.09 12.17 25.17
N ALA A 16 -3.51 13.28 24.70
CA ALA A 16 -3.81 13.80 23.37
C ALA A 16 -3.31 12.75 22.38
N VAL A 17 -4.21 11.87 21.93
CA VAL A 17 -4.02 11.13 20.70
C VAL A 17 -4.10 12.17 19.59
N VAL A 18 -2.96 12.79 19.30
CA VAL A 18 -2.78 13.58 18.09
C VAL A 18 -2.98 12.57 16.97
N SER A 19 -4.14 12.56 16.33
CA SER A 19 -4.36 11.79 15.10
C SER A 19 -3.33 12.27 14.08
N VAL A 20 -2.27 11.49 13.88
CA VAL A 20 -1.16 11.84 12.99
C VAL A 20 -1.66 11.67 11.55
N ALA A 21 -2.32 12.70 11.01
CA ALA A 21 -2.44 12.82 9.57
C ALA A 21 -1.02 12.85 8.99
N GLY A 22 -0.67 11.86 8.16
CA GLY A 22 0.64 11.78 7.50
C GLY A 22 1.63 10.75 8.05
N GLU A 23 1.18 9.76 8.83
CA GLU A 23 2.06 8.66 9.21
C GLU A 23 2.26 7.66 8.05
N TRP A 24 3.51 7.29 7.82
CA TRP A 24 3.88 6.24 6.87
C TRP A 24 3.74 4.89 7.56
N THR A 25 3.14 3.91 6.88
CA THR A 25 2.98 2.54 7.40
C THR A 25 3.50 1.51 6.40
N GLY A 26 3.69 0.27 6.87
CA GLY A 26 4.23 -0.82 6.05
C GLY A 26 5.75 -0.89 6.09
N GLY A 27 6.38 -1.24 4.97
CA GLY A 27 7.82 -1.34 4.84
C GLY A 27 8.26 -1.02 3.42
N TYR A 28 9.43 -0.39 3.27
CA TYR A 28 10.03 -0.18 1.95
C TYR A 28 10.99 -1.32 1.62
N ASN A 29 11.34 -1.46 0.35
CA ASN A 29 12.30 -2.45 -0.13
C ASN A 29 13.24 -1.80 -1.14
N THR A 30 14.56 -1.99 -0.96
CA THR A 30 15.59 -1.50 -1.89
C THR A 30 16.23 -2.58 -2.74
N THR A 31 15.73 -3.82 -2.68
CA THR A 31 16.16 -4.91 -3.56
C THR A 31 15.97 -4.50 -5.02
N SER A 32 17.07 -4.56 -5.76
CA SER A 32 17.07 -4.25 -7.19
C SER A 32 16.12 -5.17 -7.95
N VAL A 33 15.28 -4.58 -8.79
CA VAL A 33 14.51 -5.31 -9.81
C VAL A 33 15.11 -5.05 -11.18
N SER A 34 14.93 -5.99 -12.12
CA SER A 34 15.45 -5.85 -13.47
C SER A 34 14.87 -4.60 -14.16
N PRO A 35 15.69 -3.77 -14.82
CA PRO A 35 15.19 -2.63 -15.56
C PRO A 35 14.19 -3.04 -16.64
N GLY A 36 13.05 -2.33 -16.72
CA GLY A 36 11.99 -2.62 -17.68
C GLY A 36 11.16 -3.86 -17.37
N ALA A 37 11.38 -4.52 -16.23
CA ALA A 37 10.49 -5.56 -15.75
C ALA A 37 9.21 -4.94 -15.17
N ASP A 38 8.07 -5.47 -15.60
CA ASP A 38 6.78 -5.09 -15.02
C ASP A 38 6.70 -5.56 -13.55
N PRO A 39 6.18 -4.73 -12.64
CA PRO A 39 5.81 -5.18 -11.30
C PRO A 39 4.68 -6.23 -11.38
N ALA A 40 4.46 -6.95 -10.29
CA ALA A 40 3.33 -7.86 -10.19
C ALA A 40 2.01 -7.13 -10.49
N SER A 41 1.06 -7.78 -11.17
CA SER A 41 -0.13 -7.11 -11.68
C SER A 41 -0.96 -6.38 -10.61
N LYS A 42 -0.98 -6.89 -9.37
CA LYS A 42 -1.64 -6.27 -8.21
C LYS A 42 -1.01 -4.93 -7.78
N CYS A 43 0.23 -4.67 -8.18
CA CYS A 43 1.01 -3.52 -7.76
C CYS A 43 0.79 -2.30 -8.66
N TRP A 44 0.27 -2.48 -9.88
CA TRP A 44 0.03 -1.38 -10.79
C TRP A 44 -0.96 -0.36 -10.21
N ILE A 45 -0.66 0.91 -10.43
CA ILE A 45 -1.63 1.99 -10.30
C ILE A 45 -2.45 2.06 -11.58
N LYS A 46 -3.70 2.54 -11.50
CA LYS A 46 -4.65 2.46 -12.63
C LYS A 46 -4.13 3.18 -13.87
N SER A 47 -3.42 4.28 -13.67
CA SER A 47 -2.92 5.18 -14.69
C SER A 47 -1.67 4.70 -15.42
N LEU A 48 -1.04 3.61 -14.95
CA LEU A 48 0.12 2.98 -15.60
C LEU A 48 -0.15 1.52 -16.03
N ASP A 49 -1.29 0.96 -15.66
CA ASP A 49 -1.72 -0.37 -16.11
C ASP A 49 -2.07 -0.33 -17.60
N SER A 50 -1.19 -0.88 -18.44
CA SER A 50 -1.34 -0.91 -19.90
C SER A 50 -2.62 -1.62 -20.37
N ASN A 51 -3.18 -2.51 -19.56
CA ASN A 51 -4.46 -3.18 -19.85
C ASN A 51 -5.65 -2.21 -19.76
N ARG A 52 -5.46 -1.02 -19.20
CA ARG A 52 -6.49 0.01 -19.01
C ARG A 52 -6.41 1.16 -20.00
N GLY A 53 -5.43 1.15 -20.90
CA GLY A 53 -5.27 2.14 -21.96
C GLY A 53 -3.94 2.88 -21.90
N LEU A 54 -3.92 4.10 -22.45
CA LEU A 54 -2.73 4.93 -22.48
C LEU A 54 -2.35 5.42 -21.07
N PRO A 55 -1.05 5.54 -20.75
CA PRO A 55 -0.61 6.07 -19.47
C PRO A 55 -1.13 7.50 -19.21
N THR A 56 -1.68 7.73 -18.02
CA THR A 56 -2.27 9.02 -17.60
C THR A 56 -1.76 9.49 -16.24
N ALA A 57 -0.67 8.89 -15.76
CA ALA A 57 -0.11 9.19 -14.45
C ALA A 57 0.37 10.64 -14.38
N VAL A 58 0.29 11.23 -13.19
CA VAL A 58 0.75 12.60 -12.90
C VAL A 58 2.02 12.56 -12.08
N TYR A 59 2.99 13.40 -12.44
CA TYR A 59 4.32 13.47 -11.81
C TYR A 59 5.09 14.74 -12.24
N PRO A 60 6.10 15.17 -11.46
CA PRO A 60 6.50 14.67 -10.14
C PRO A 60 5.49 15.05 -9.06
N CYS A 61 5.35 14.16 -8.08
CA CYS A 61 4.54 14.38 -6.89
C CYS A 61 5.39 14.37 -5.62
N THR A 62 4.91 15.09 -4.61
CA THR A 62 5.41 15.04 -3.24
C THR A 62 4.28 14.57 -2.34
N CYS A 63 4.53 13.51 -1.61
CA CYS A 63 3.54 12.78 -0.81
C CYS A 63 3.92 12.74 0.66
N THR A 64 2.91 12.64 1.52
CA THR A 64 3.02 12.44 2.96
C THR A 64 2.09 11.33 3.40
N GLY A 65 2.58 10.45 4.29
CA GLY A 65 1.83 9.31 4.79
C GLY A 65 1.44 8.29 3.71
N GLY A 66 0.72 7.27 4.15
CA GLY A 66 0.23 6.19 3.30
C GLY A 66 0.89 4.85 3.62
N LYS A 67 0.41 3.80 2.96
CA LYS A 67 0.84 2.42 3.15
C LYS A 67 1.81 1.99 2.06
N VAL A 68 3.05 1.69 2.44
CA VAL A 68 4.11 1.23 1.54
C VAL A 68 4.10 -0.30 1.45
N SER A 69 4.13 -0.82 0.23
CA SER A 69 4.15 -2.26 -0.04
C SER A 69 5.53 -2.72 -0.52
N ALA A 70 6.28 -3.37 0.37
CA ALA A 70 7.64 -3.86 0.11
C ALA A 70 7.73 -4.96 -0.97
N ASP A 71 6.63 -5.67 -1.23
CA ASP A 71 6.52 -6.71 -2.26
C ASP A 71 6.19 -6.14 -3.65
N CYS A 72 5.89 -4.84 -3.71
CA CYS A 72 5.59 -4.12 -4.94
C CYS A 72 6.71 -3.15 -5.26
N ASN A 73 7.68 -3.62 -6.04
CA ASN A 73 8.83 -2.85 -6.51
C ASN A 73 8.77 -2.66 -8.03
N TRP A 74 9.19 -1.50 -8.51
CA TRP A 74 9.27 -1.20 -9.93
C TRP A 74 10.48 -0.31 -10.21
N TYR A 75 11.22 -0.58 -11.29
CA TYR A 75 12.38 0.22 -11.67
C TYR A 75 12.11 0.96 -12.97
N GLU A 76 12.07 2.28 -12.89
CA GLU A 76 11.77 3.17 -14.02
C GLU A 76 12.58 4.48 -13.89
N ALA A 77 12.94 5.11 -15.01
CA ALA A 77 13.67 6.39 -14.99
C ALA A 77 14.93 6.41 -14.07
N LYS A 78 15.62 5.26 -13.96
CA LYS A 78 16.78 5.03 -13.08
C LYS A 78 16.49 5.12 -11.57
N LEU A 79 15.23 5.03 -11.17
CA LEU A 79 14.78 5.03 -9.80
C LEU A 79 14.07 3.70 -9.49
N LEU A 80 14.35 3.17 -8.30
CA LEU A 80 13.55 2.09 -7.72
C LEU A 80 12.39 2.72 -6.96
N PHE A 81 11.19 2.25 -7.25
CA PHE A 81 9.94 2.69 -6.63
C PHE A 81 9.32 1.58 -5.79
N ASN A 82 8.57 1.98 -4.78
CA ASN A 82 7.65 1.11 -4.04
C ASN A 82 6.22 1.59 -4.24
N ALA A 83 5.29 0.66 -4.29
CA ALA A 83 3.88 1.01 -4.35
C ALA A 83 3.44 1.61 -3.02
N VAL A 84 2.73 2.74 -3.11
CA VAL A 84 2.12 3.44 -1.99
C VAL A 84 0.62 3.55 -2.24
N ARG A 85 -0.17 3.32 -1.20
CA ARG A 85 -1.62 3.49 -1.20
C ARG A 85 -2.01 4.48 -0.12
N ASP A 86 -3.15 5.14 -0.31
CA ASP A 86 -3.73 6.06 0.66
C ASP A 86 -2.77 7.21 1.07
N ALA A 87 -1.95 7.68 0.12
CA ALA A 87 -1.05 8.80 0.34
C ALA A 87 -1.74 10.14 0.10
N ASP A 88 -1.37 11.15 0.89
CA ASP A 88 -1.73 12.54 0.66
C ASP A 88 -0.62 13.21 -0.16
N CYS A 89 -0.94 13.62 -1.38
CA CYS A 89 0.06 14.11 -2.33
C CYS A 89 -0.32 15.46 -2.95
N LYS A 90 0.70 16.17 -3.42
CA LYS A 90 0.57 17.23 -4.42
C LYS A 90 1.48 16.93 -5.60
N CYS A 91 1.02 17.23 -6.80
CA CYS A 91 1.76 16.97 -8.04
C CYS A 91 1.93 18.22 -8.88
N ALA A 92 3.04 18.28 -9.60
CA ALA A 92 3.24 19.23 -10.68
C ALA A 92 2.59 18.71 -11.98
N THR A 93 2.36 19.62 -12.91
CA THR A 93 1.90 19.35 -14.28
C THR A 93 3.06 19.20 -15.29
N THR A 94 4.31 19.23 -14.82
CA THR A 94 5.50 19.33 -15.69
C THR A 94 5.82 18.05 -16.44
N GLY A 95 5.41 16.87 -15.93
CA GLY A 95 5.70 15.59 -16.56
C GLY A 95 7.21 15.25 -16.59
N ASN A 96 8.00 15.85 -15.70
CA ASN A 96 9.44 15.61 -15.61
C ASN A 96 9.89 15.32 -14.18
N LEU A 97 10.19 14.05 -13.89
CA LEU A 97 10.63 13.60 -12.56
C LEU A 97 11.92 14.27 -12.06
N ALA A 98 12.79 14.72 -12.98
CA ALA A 98 14.05 15.39 -12.63
C ALA A 98 13.88 16.88 -12.31
N GLN A 99 12.72 17.47 -12.62
CA GLN A 99 12.46 18.91 -12.49
C GLN A 99 11.21 19.17 -11.66
N GLN A 100 11.40 19.36 -10.36
CA GLN A 100 10.33 19.79 -9.46
C GLN A 100 10.20 21.33 -9.51
N PRO A 101 9.00 21.88 -9.79
CA PRO A 101 8.78 23.32 -9.72
C PRO A 101 8.92 23.85 -8.28
N GLU A 102 9.17 25.15 -8.13
CA GLU A 102 9.43 25.77 -6.83
C GLU A 102 8.29 25.56 -5.83
N GLU A 103 7.05 25.60 -6.30
CA GLU A 103 5.85 25.44 -5.50
C GLU A 103 5.80 24.05 -4.86
N LEU A 104 6.13 23.01 -5.64
CA LEU A 104 6.18 21.63 -5.14
C LEU A 104 7.34 21.44 -4.15
N GLN A 105 8.49 22.07 -4.41
CA GLN A 105 9.61 22.05 -3.48
C GLN A 105 9.28 22.77 -2.15
N LYS A 106 8.60 23.93 -2.22
CA LYS A 106 8.13 24.68 -1.04
C LYS A 106 7.15 23.83 -0.23
N PHE A 107 6.20 23.17 -0.90
CA PHE A 107 5.29 22.23 -0.27
C PHE A 107 6.04 21.11 0.45
N GLY A 108 6.97 20.43 -0.23
CA GLY A 108 7.78 19.36 0.38
C GLY A 108 8.58 19.81 1.60
N LYS A 109 9.22 20.98 1.54
CA LYS A 109 9.96 21.56 2.69
C LYS A 109 9.06 21.90 3.88
N SER A 110 7.79 22.22 3.62
CA SER A 110 6.82 22.55 4.68
C SER A 110 6.25 21.33 5.40
N LYS A 111 6.47 20.13 4.85
CA LYS A 111 5.90 18.88 5.36
C LYS A 111 7.00 17.99 5.93
N PRO A 112 6.95 17.65 7.24
CA PRO A 112 7.85 16.65 7.77
C PRO A 112 7.59 15.31 7.06
N ASN A 113 8.64 14.53 6.83
CA ASN A 113 8.57 13.19 6.22
C ASN A 113 8.02 13.17 4.78
N ALA A 114 8.13 14.28 4.06
CA ALA A 114 7.71 14.35 2.66
C ALA A 114 8.58 13.46 1.76
N VAL A 115 7.94 12.62 0.97
CA VAL A 115 8.57 11.76 -0.03
C VAL A 115 8.34 12.37 -1.39
N THR A 116 9.42 12.61 -2.14
CA THR A 116 9.35 13.40 -3.39
C THR A 116 9.60 12.53 -4.61
N GLN A 117 9.30 13.08 -5.81
CA GLN A 117 9.41 12.39 -7.10
C GLN A 117 8.52 11.15 -7.21
N CYS A 118 7.37 11.14 -6.52
CA CYS A 118 6.37 10.10 -6.70
C CYS A 118 5.63 10.26 -8.04
N ILE A 119 5.04 9.17 -8.51
CA ILE A 119 4.18 9.08 -9.69
C ILE A 119 2.82 8.58 -9.21
N CYS A 120 1.74 9.32 -9.46
CA CYS A 120 0.44 9.02 -8.89
C CYS A 120 -0.66 8.86 -9.95
N ASP A 121 -1.72 8.17 -9.57
CA ASP A 121 -2.96 8.18 -10.33
C ASP A 121 -3.50 9.62 -10.42
N PRO A 122 -4.03 10.06 -11.58
CA PRO A 122 -4.65 11.37 -11.69
C PRO A 122 -5.87 11.45 -10.78
N ALA A 123 -6.30 12.67 -10.46
CA ALA A 123 -7.56 12.88 -9.78
C ALA A 123 -8.73 12.28 -10.57
N GLU A 124 -9.86 12.05 -9.89
CA GLU A 124 -11.10 11.68 -10.58
C GLU A 124 -11.46 12.72 -11.66
N ALA A 125 -12.13 12.26 -12.71
CA ALA A 125 -12.55 13.12 -13.81
C ALA A 125 -13.31 14.36 -13.27
N GLY A 126 -12.85 15.55 -13.67
CA GLY A 126 -13.42 16.83 -13.20
C GLY A 126 -12.89 17.34 -11.86
N LYS A 127 -11.94 16.65 -11.21
CA LYS A 127 -11.32 17.07 -9.92
C LYS A 127 -9.80 17.32 -10.02
N GLY A 128 -9.27 17.41 -11.23
CA GLY A 128 -7.83 17.49 -11.50
C GLY A 128 -7.34 18.85 -11.99
N GLU A 129 -8.00 19.94 -11.62
CA GLU A 129 -7.50 21.28 -11.94
C GLU A 129 -6.45 21.74 -10.90
N PRO A 130 -5.39 22.45 -11.31
CA PRO A 130 -4.42 23.01 -10.37
C PRO A 130 -5.08 23.96 -9.37
N GLY A 131 -4.68 23.85 -8.11
CA GLY A 131 -5.09 24.78 -7.05
C GLY A 131 -4.45 26.16 -7.22
N ALA A 132 -4.72 27.05 -6.26
CA ALA A 132 -4.16 28.41 -6.25
C ALA A 132 -2.62 28.44 -6.16
N ASP A 133 -2.00 27.35 -5.70
CA ASP A 133 -0.55 27.14 -5.67
C ASP A 133 0.00 26.51 -6.98
N GLY A 134 -0.83 26.35 -8.00
CA GLY A 134 -0.46 25.74 -9.27
C GLY A 134 -0.19 24.23 -9.20
N LEU A 135 -0.50 23.59 -8.05
CA LEU A 135 -0.30 22.16 -7.84
C LEU A 135 -1.62 21.40 -7.94
N LEU A 136 -1.52 20.17 -8.43
CA LEU A 136 -2.62 19.22 -8.51
C LEU A 136 -2.72 18.40 -7.23
N VAL A 137 -3.93 18.05 -6.82
CA VAL A 137 -4.16 16.98 -5.84
C VAL A 137 -4.49 15.70 -6.63
N PRO A 138 -3.60 14.69 -6.67
CA PRO A 138 -3.84 13.44 -7.38
C PRO A 138 -4.79 12.53 -6.59
N ALA A 139 -5.08 11.35 -7.14
CA ALA A 139 -5.58 10.24 -6.33
C ALA A 139 -4.46 9.68 -5.42
N SER A 140 -4.86 8.90 -4.41
CA SER A 140 -3.98 8.47 -3.31
C SER A 140 -3.06 7.29 -3.63
N ASN A 141 -3.16 6.70 -4.83
CA ASN A 141 -2.34 5.57 -5.25
C ASN A 141 -1.12 6.05 -6.04
N CYS A 142 0.07 5.71 -5.56
CA CYS A 142 1.31 6.19 -6.13
C CYS A 142 2.40 5.12 -6.19
N TRP A 143 3.43 5.42 -6.95
CA TRP A 143 4.75 4.84 -6.90
C TRP A 143 5.71 5.89 -6.35
N CYS A 144 6.36 5.60 -5.23
CA CYS A 144 7.29 6.54 -4.59
C CYS A 144 8.71 5.96 -4.54
N PRO A 145 9.76 6.77 -4.78
CA PRO A 145 11.13 6.26 -4.81
C PRO A 145 11.55 5.65 -3.47
N SER A 146 12.08 4.42 -3.49
CA SER A 146 12.51 3.68 -2.30
C SER A 146 13.58 4.44 -1.52
N LYS A 147 14.45 5.18 -2.20
CA LYS A 147 15.45 6.04 -1.56
C LYS A 147 14.81 7.19 -0.77
N SER A 148 13.84 7.90 -1.36
CA SER A 148 13.16 9.00 -0.65
C SER A 148 12.29 8.47 0.49
N LEU A 149 11.70 7.27 0.34
CA LEU A 149 11.02 6.58 1.44
C LEU A 149 12.00 6.26 2.57
N LYS A 150 13.15 5.66 2.28
CA LYS A 150 14.19 5.38 3.27
C LYS A 150 14.64 6.63 4.04
N ASP A 151 14.87 7.72 3.32
CA ASP A 151 15.44 8.93 3.90
C ASP A 151 14.40 9.72 4.74
N ASN A 152 13.11 9.67 4.38
CA ASN A 152 12.10 10.58 4.93
C ASN A 152 10.94 9.91 5.68
N SER A 153 10.60 8.64 5.41
CA SER A 153 9.35 8.05 5.92
C SER A 153 9.42 7.59 7.38
N GLY A 154 10.62 7.34 7.90
CA GLY A 154 10.82 6.70 9.21
C GLY A 154 10.50 5.20 9.23
N LEU A 155 10.14 4.61 8.09
CA LEU A 155 9.88 3.17 7.95
C LEU A 155 11.17 2.36 8.03
N LYS A 156 11.01 1.06 8.26
CA LYS A 156 12.11 0.09 8.15
C LYS A 156 12.09 -0.56 6.76
N GLU A 157 13.29 -0.94 6.32
CA GLU A 157 13.44 -1.80 5.15
C GLU A 157 12.91 -3.20 5.48
N ALA A 158 12.00 -3.70 4.66
CA ALA A 158 11.60 -5.10 4.70
C ALA A 158 12.73 -5.95 4.12
N LYS A 159 13.25 -6.89 4.91
CA LYS A 159 14.31 -7.79 4.46
C LYS A 159 13.72 -8.83 3.50
N GLU A 160 14.53 -9.27 2.52
CA GLU A 160 14.20 -10.46 1.72
C GLU A 160 13.85 -11.64 2.64
N GLY A 161 12.61 -12.13 2.55
CA GLY A 161 12.10 -13.23 3.37
C GLY A 161 11.26 -12.80 4.58
N GLU A 162 11.34 -11.55 5.02
CA GLU A 162 10.30 -10.92 5.86
C GLU A 162 9.21 -10.41 4.92
N ALA A 163 8.44 -11.35 4.36
CA ALA A 163 7.03 -11.04 4.20
C ALA A 163 6.59 -10.61 5.59
N ILE A 164 6.27 -9.32 5.76
CA ILE A 164 5.56 -8.85 6.95
C ILE A 164 4.37 -9.80 7.02
N MET A 165 4.44 -10.77 7.93
CA MET A 165 3.27 -11.53 8.31
C MET A 165 2.28 -10.45 8.64
N GLU A 166 1.21 -10.35 7.83
CA GLU A 166 0.00 -9.69 8.29
C GLU A 166 -0.19 -10.17 9.73
N GLU A 167 -0.34 -9.20 10.61
CA GLU A 167 -0.87 -9.37 11.95
C GLU A 167 -1.83 -10.57 11.95
N PRO A 168 -1.64 -11.55 12.86
CA PRO A 168 -2.29 -12.85 12.74
C PRO A 168 -3.78 -12.61 12.50
N ALA A 169 -4.22 -12.97 11.29
CA ALA A 169 -5.62 -12.87 10.92
C ALA A 169 -6.42 -13.52 12.04
N ALA A 170 -7.46 -12.83 12.50
CA ALA A 170 -8.38 -13.30 13.52
C ALA A 170 -8.67 -14.80 13.32
N PRO A 171 -8.80 -15.60 14.40
CA PRO A 171 -8.97 -17.04 14.30
C PRO A 171 -10.03 -17.37 13.25
N VAL A 172 -9.60 -18.05 12.19
CA VAL A 172 -10.45 -18.41 11.06
C VAL A 172 -11.57 -19.31 11.57
N ASP A 173 -12.81 -18.93 11.32
CA ASP A 173 -13.99 -19.67 11.78
C ASP A 173 -13.95 -21.11 11.23
N ALA A 174 -13.96 -22.10 12.12
CA ALA A 174 -13.95 -23.52 11.77
C ALA A 174 -15.14 -23.90 10.88
N ALA A 175 -16.30 -23.25 11.02
CA ALA A 175 -17.44 -23.46 10.15
C ALA A 175 -17.18 -22.95 8.72
N ALA A 176 -16.47 -21.83 8.59
CA ALA A 176 -16.07 -21.29 7.28
C ALA A 176 -15.01 -22.17 6.60
N VAL A 177 -14.06 -22.72 7.37
CA VAL A 177 -13.06 -23.69 6.87
C VAL A 177 -13.74 -24.95 6.36
N GLN A 178 -14.69 -25.50 7.14
CA GLN A 178 -15.43 -26.71 6.76
C GLN A 178 -16.26 -26.49 5.49
N LYS A 179 -16.93 -25.34 5.38
CA LYS A 179 -17.73 -24.98 4.21
C LYS A 179 -16.85 -24.86 2.96
N CYS A 180 -15.72 -24.17 3.07
CA CYS A 180 -14.76 -24.03 1.97
C CYS A 180 -14.15 -25.38 1.56
N SER A 181 -13.79 -26.26 2.51
CA SER A 181 -13.29 -27.60 2.18
C SER A 181 -14.34 -28.42 1.42
N THR A 182 -15.60 -28.36 1.87
CA THR A 182 -16.69 -29.08 1.22
C THR A 182 -16.94 -28.57 -0.20
N GLU A 183 -16.87 -27.25 -0.42
CA GLU A 183 -16.97 -26.69 -1.77
C GLU A 183 -15.78 -27.10 -2.64
N LEU A 184 -14.55 -27.10 -2.11
CA LEU A 184 -13.36 -27.53 -2.83
C LEU A 184 -13.44 -28.99 -3.24
N ASP A 185 -13.85 -29.87 -2.33
CA ASP A 185 -13.98 -31.31 -2.58
C ASP A 185 -15.10 -31.62 -3.59
N ASN A 186 -16.13 -30.78 -3.68
CA ASN A 186 -17.22 -30.89 -4.66
C ASN A 186 -16.94 -30.14 -5.98
N SER A 187 -15.85 -29.37 -6.05
CA SER A 187 -15.49 -28.62 -7.24
C SER A 187 -14.78 -29.52 -8.26
N GLN A 188 -14.62 -29.02 -9.50
CA GLN A 188 -13.74 -29.65 -10.49
C GLN A 188 -12.24 -29.36 -10.24
N LEU A 189 -11.90 -28.63 -9.17
CA LEU A 189 -10.53 -28.29 -8.84
C LEU A 189 -9.85 -29.45 -8.10
N VAL A 190 -8.67 -29.83 -8.56
CA VAL A 190 -7.86 -30.87 -7.90
C VAL A 190 -7.17 -30.25 -6.68
N LYS A 191 -7.59 -30.62 -5.47
CA LYS A 191 -7.09 -30.08 -4.19
C LYS A 191 -5.55 -30.03 -4.08
N PRO A 192 -4.79 -31.09 -4.43
CA PRO A 192 -3.33 -31.01 -4.49
C PRO A 192 -2.79 -29.91 -5.41
N ASN A 193 -3.40 -29.71 -6.58
CA ASN A 193 -2.97 -28.68 -7.54
C ASN A 193 -3.27 -27.28 -7.01
N VAL A 194 -4.41 -27.10 -6.33
CA VAL A 194 -4.77 -25.83 -5.68
C VAL A 194 -3.76 -25.51 -4.57
N CYS A 195 -3.42 -26.47 -3.73
CA CYS A 195 -2.43 -26.27 -2.66
C CYS A 195 -1.02 -26.01 -3.21
N ALA A 196 -0.60 -26.71 -4.28
CA ALA A 196 0.68 -26.46 -4.95
C ALA A 196 0.74 -25.05 -5.55
N GLN A 197 -0.32 -24.62 -6.24
CA GLN A 197 -0.41 -23.27 -6.81
C GLN A 197 -0.36 -22.17 -5.75
N LEU A 198 -0.99 -22.39 -4.60
CA LEU A 198 -0.94 -21.45 -3.47
C LEU A 198 0.48 -21.34 -2.89
N LYS A 199 1.19 -22.48 -2.79
CA LYS A 199 2.55 -22.55 -2.27
C LYS A 199 3.59 -21.91 -3.19
N GLU A 200 3.46 -22.12 -4.51
CA GLU A 200 4.42 -21.63 -5.51
C GLU A 200 4.19 -20.16 -5.88
N ASN A 201 2.95 -19.74 -6.10
CA ASN A 201 2.67 -18.41 -6.63
C ASN A 201 2.45 -17.34 -5.55
N LYS A 202 2.41 -17.71 -4.26
CA LYS A 202 2.07 -16.81 -3.13
C LYS A 202 0.89 -15.87 -3.49
N SER A 203 -0.11 -16.42 -4.16
CA SER A 203 -1.17 -15.60 -4.76
C SER A 203 -1.99 -14.94 -3.66
N ALA A 204 -2.08 -13.61 -3.68
CA ALA A 204 -2.92 -12.84 -2.76
C ALA A 204 -4.40 -12.92 -3.12
N GLU A 205 -4.73 -13.39 -4.33
CA GLU A 205 -6.10 -13.45 -4.84
C GLU A 205 -6.40 -14.78 -5.53
N MET A 206 -7.67 -15.16 -5.51
CA MET A 206 -8.18 -16.29 -6.28
C MET A 206 -8.42 -15.87 -7.72
N THR A 207 -8.08 -16.75 -8.67
CA THR A 207 -8.43 -16.51 -10.06
C THR A 207 -9.96 -16.47 -10.24
N LYS A 208 -10.47 -15.70 -11.20
CA LYS A 208 -11.92 -15.64 -11.49
C LYS A 208 -12.56 -17.03 -11.68
N PRO A 209 -11.91 -18.01 -12.35
CA PRO A 209 -12.42 -19.38 -12.42
C PRO A 209 -12.51 -20.06 -11.05
N MET A 210 -11.49 -19.92 -10.20
CA MET A 210 -11.52 -20.49 -8.84
C MET A 210 -12.64 -19.87 -8.02
N GLN A 211 -12.79 -18.55 -8.04
CA GLN A 211 -13.83 -17.85 -7.26
C GLN A 211 -15.26 -18.24 -7.68
N ARG A 212 -15.48 -18.67 -8.94
CA ARG A 212 -16.77 -19.22 -9.36
C ARG A 212 -17.00 -20.64 -8.86
N SER A 213 -15.95 -21.47 -8.82
CA SER A 213 -16.04 -22.88 -8.43
C SER A 213 -16.13 -23.08 -6.93
N ILE A 214 -15.56 -22.17 -6.14
CA ILE A 214 -15.49 -22.22 -4.68
C ILE A 214 -15.79 -20.83 -4.07
N PRO A 215 -17.04 -20.33 -4.21
CA PRO A 215 -17.39 -18.95 -3.91
C PRO A 215 -17.33 -18.59 -2.41
N SER A 216 -17.41 -19.58 -1.51
CA SER A 216 -17.26 -19.34 -0.06
C SER A 216 -15.81 -19.32 0.39
N CYS A 217 -14.87 -19.75 -0.46
CA CYS A 217 -13.46 -19.80 -0.13
C CYS A 217 -12.79 -18.43 -0.26
N THR A 218 -11.81 -18.20 0.60
CA THR A 218 -10.82 -17.12 0.50
C THR A 218 -9.42 -17.72 0.50
N ILE A 219 -8.40 -16.95 0.12
CA ILE A 219 -7.00 -17.41 0.18
C ILE A 219 -6.62 -17.84 1.62
N ALA A 220 -7.11 -17.14 2.64
CA ALA A 220 -6.88 -17.50 4.04
C ALA A 220 -7.49 -18.87 4.40
N LEU A 221 -8.73 -19.14 3.98
CA LEU A 221 -9.39 -20.43 4.22
C LEU A 221 -8.71 -21.57 3.47
N LEU A 222 -8.31 -21.34 2.21
CA LEU A 222 -7.59 -22.33 1.42
C LEU A 222 -6.21 -22.64 2.00
N ASN A 223 -5.49 -21.63 2.49
CA ASN A 223 -4.23 -21.83 3.19
C ASN A 223 -4.40 -22.68 4.46
N GLU A 224 -5.50 -22.49 5.20
CA GLU A 224 -5.79 -23.32 6.38
C GLU A 224 -6.09 -24.77 5.99
N ILE A 225 -6.88 -25.00 4.94
CA ILE A 225 -7.17 -26.35 4.41
C ILE A 225 -5.90 -27.05 3.94
N CYS A 226 -4.98 -26.32 3.29
CA CYS A 226 -3.74 -26.87 2.75
C CYS A 226 -2.65 -27.10 3.81
N LYS A 227 -2.84 -26.70 5.08
CA LYS A 227 -1.94 -27.04 6.20
C LYS A 227 -2.24 -28.40 6.83
N ILE A 228 -3.46 -28.91 6.65
CA ILE A 228 -3.97 -30.14 7.30
C ILE A 228 -3.56 -31.41 6.52
N ASN A 229 -3.00 -31.26 5.32
CA ASN A 229 -2.49 -32.32 4.45
C ASN A 229 -0.98 -32.18 4.22
#